data_AF-A0A1I2SQL1-F1
#
_entry.id   AF-A0A1I2SQL1-F1
#
_cell.length_a   1.000
_cell.length_b   1.000
_cell.length_c   1.000
_cell.angle_alpha   90.00
_cell.angle_beta   90.00
_cell.angle_gamma   90.00
#
_symmetry.space_group_name_H-M   'P 1'
#
loop_
_entity.id
_entity.type
_entity.pdbx_description
1 polymer ?
#
loop_
_entity_poly.entity_id
_entity_poly.type
_entity_poly.pdbx_seq_one_letter_code
_entity_poly.pdbx_strand_id
1 'polypeptide(L)'
;MAKEQKQVRELQEGSYVMMDDSPCKINAYSTAKPGKHGSAKARIEGKGVFDDRKRSLSQPVDAKVWVPIIERKQGQVVSVTDADAQIMDLETYETFTMRIPEGEDLSPEDEIEYLDYEGQRKII
;
A
#
# COMPACT_ATOMS: atom_id res chain seq x y z
N MET A 1 12.99 9.46 -0.89
CA MET A 1 11.57 9.21 -1.21
C MET A 1 11.37 7.71 -1.14
N ALA A 2 10.33 7.24 -0.46
CA ALA A 2 10.07 5.80 -0.26
C ALA A 2 9.46 5.16 -1.51
N LYS A 3 10.02 5.39 -2.71
CA LYS A 3 9.49 4.86 -3.98
C LYS A 3 10.58 4.62 -5.01
N GLU A 4 10.34 3.66 -5.89
CA GLU A 4 11.21 3.30 -7.01
C GLU A 4 10.48 3.40 -8.36
N GLN A 5 11.21 3.45 -9.46
CA GLN A 5 10.63 3.39 -10.81
C GLN A 5 10.71 1.98 -11.36
N LYS A 6 9.58 1.46 -11.86
CA LYS A 6 9.50 0.20 -12.61
C LYS A 6 8.77 0.42 -13.93
N GLN A 7 8.96 -0.50 -14.87
CA GLN A 7 8.14 -0.50 -16.08
C GLN A 7 6.79 -1.14 -15.80
N VAL A 8 5.76 -0.68 -16.50
CA VAL A 8 4.38 -1.21 -16.35
C VAL A 8 4.32 -2.72 -16.56
N ARG A 9 5.09 -3.28 -17.50
CA ARG A 9 5.20 -4.73 -17.75
C ARG A 9 5.77 -5.55 -16.60
N GLU A 10 6.44 -4.91 -15.65
CA GLU A 10 7.03 -5.56 -14.47
C GLU A 10 6.04 -5.63 -13.30
N LEU A 11 4.90 -4.94 -13.39
CA LEU A 11 3.86 -4.98 -12.37
C LEU A 11 3.14 -6.32 -12.37
N GLN A 12 2.73 -6.75 -11.17
CA GLN A 12 1.98 -8.00 -10.97
C GLN A 12 0.80 -7.75 -10.03
N GLU A 13 -0.24 -8.57 -10.15
CA GLU A 13 -1.32 -8.59 -9.15
C GLU A 13 -0.74 -8.90 -7.76
N GLY A 14 -1.28 -8.26 -6.73
CA GLY A 14 -0.77 -8.32 -5.36
C GLY A 14 0.38 -7.35 -5.05
N SER A 15 1.11 -6.85 -6.05
CA SER A 15 2.16 -5.83 -5.87
C SER A 15 1.59 -4.42 -5.73
N TYR A 16 2.45 -3.42 -5.48
CA TYR A 16 2.05 -2.03 -5.28
C TYR A 16 2.39 -1.14 -6.48
N VAL A 17 1.61 -0.07 -6.67
CA VAL A 17 1.90 1.01 -7.63
C VAL A 17 1.23 2.31 -7.16
N MET A 18 1.82 3.46 -7.48
CA MET A 18 1.19 4.75 -7.25
C MET A 18 0.08 4.99 -8.28
N MET A 19 -1.14 5.27 -7.83
CA MET A 19 -2.26 5.71 -8.67
C MET A 19 -2.89 6.95 -8.03
N ASP A 20 -3.07 8.02 -8.79
CA ASP A 20 -3.59 9.31 -8.30
C ASP A 20 -2.89 9.76 -7.00
N ASP A 21 -1.55 9.78 -7.05
CA ASP A 21 -0.65 10.12 -5.94
C ASP A 21 -0.85 9.29 -4.65
N SER A 22 -1.50 8.13 -4.76
CA SER A 22 -1.82 7.27 -3.61
C SER A 22 -1.20 5.87 -3.78
N PRO A 23 -0.62 5.27 -2.74
CA PRO A 23 -0.11 3.90 -2.79
C PRO A 23 -1.28 2.91 -2.90
N CYS A 24 -1.28 2.10 -3.95
CA CYS A 24 -2.36 1.15 -4.23
C CYS A 24 -1.81 -0.27 -4.36
N LYS A 25 -2.55 -1.25 -3.82
CA LYS A 25 -2.35 -2.67 -4.12
C LYS A 25 -3.06 -3.02 -5.43
N ILE A 26 -2.36 -3.71 -6.33
CA ILE A 26 -2.89 -4.13 -7.61
C ILE A 26 -3.80 -5.34 -7.40
N ASN A 27 -5.04 -5.24 -7.88
CA ASN A 27 -6.04 -6.31 -7.81
C ASN A 27 -6.27 -6.98 -9.17
N ALA A 28 -6.00 -6.27 -10.27
CA ALA A 28 -6.10 -6.82 -11.61
C ALA A 28 -5.09 -6.18 -12.56
N TYR A 29 -4.51 -6.99 -13.46
CA TYR A 29 -3.63 -6.52 -14.53
C TYR A 29 -4.03 -7.14 -15.86
N SER A 30 -4.27 -6.31 -16.88
CA SER A 30 -4.61 -6.77 -18.23
C SER A 30 -3.87 -5.98 -19.30
N THR A 31 -3.62 -6.61 -20.45
CA THR A 31 -3.01 -5.94 -21.61
C THR A 31 -3.88 -6.08 -22.85
N ALA A 32 -3.96 -5.00 -23.63
CA ALA A 32 -4.56 -5.04 -24.96
C ALA A 32 -3.46 -5.30 -25.99
N LYS A 33 -3.75 -6.19 -26.96
CA LYS A 33 -2.85 -6.42 -28.10
C LYS A 33 -2.59 -5.09 -28.81
N PRO A 34 -1.33 -4.78 -29.13
CA PRO A 34 -1.02 -3.59 -29.88
C PRO A 34 -1.69 -3.61 -31.26
N GLY A 35 -2.09 -2.44 -31.76
CA GLY A 35 -2.41 -2.27 -33.17
C GLY A 35 -1.16 -2.44 -34.06
N LYS A 36 -1.30 -2.27 -35.38
CA LYS A 36 -0.22 -2.51 -36.37
C LYS A 36 1.13 -1.87 -36.06
N HIS A 37 1.17 -0.77 -35.29
CA HIS A 37 2.40 -0.02 -34.99
C HIS A 37 2.52 0.42 -33.51
N GLY A 38 1.72 -0.16 -32.59
CA GLY A 38 1.67 0.31 -31.19
C GLY A 38 2.47 -0.56 -30.21
N SER A 39 2.80 0.00 -29.05
CA SER A 39 3.11 -0.79 -27.85
C SER A 39 1.81 -1.34 -27.24
N ALA A 40 1.87 -2.50 -26.60
CA ALA A 40 0.74 -3.00 -25.82
C ALA A 40 0.36 -1.96 -24.74
N LYS A 41 -0.94 -1.79 -24.48
CA LYS A 41 -1.42 -0.90 -23.41
C LYS A 41 -1.90 -1.76 -22.25
N ALA A 42 -1.40 -1.48 -21.05
CA ALA A 42 -1.88 -2.13 -19.85
C ALA A 42 -3.05 -1.35 -19.24
N ARG A 43 -3.96 -2.07 -18.61
CA ARG A 43 -4.95 -1.54 -17.67
C ARG A 43 -4.73 -2.26 -16.34
N ILE A 44 -4.46 -1.47 -15.32
CA ILE A 44 -4.21 -1.91 -13.96
C ILE A 44 -5.33 -1.38 -13.09
N GLU A 45 -5.93 -2.24 -12.26
CA GLU A 45 -6.93 -1.86 -11.29
C GLU A 45 -6.43 -2.21 -9.89
N GLY A 46 -6.69 -1.34 -8.93
CA GLY A 46 -6.18 -1.49 -7.58
C GLY A 46 -7.05 -0.81 -6.53
N LYS A 47 -6.65 -1.01 -5.28
CA LYS A 47 -7.28 -0.39 -4.10
C LYS A 47 -6.20 0.33 -3.30
N GLY A 48 -6.49 1.56 -2.87
CA GLY A 48 -5.59 2.31 -2.00
C GLY A 48 -5.34 1.55 -0.71
N VAL A 49 -4.08 1.49 -0.28
CA VAL A 49 -3.67 0.68 0.89
C VAL A 49 -4.28 1.26 2.17
N PHE A 50 -4.25 2.59 2.32
CA PHE A 50 -4.64 3.30 3.56
C PHE A 50 -6.05 3.91 3.52
N ASP A 51 -6.63 4.11 2.33
CA ASP A 51 -7.94 4.75 2.18
C ASP A 51 -9.02 3.86 1.57
N ASP A 52 -8.65 2.64 1.19
CA ASP A 52 -9.54 1.63 0.62
C ASP A 52 -10.29 2.06 -0.67
N ARG A 53 -9.88 3.17 -1.30
CA ARG A 53 -10.52 3.67 -2.53
C ARG A 53 -10.03 2.91 -3.75
N LYS A 54 -10.96 2.51 -4.61
CA LYS A 54 -10.65 1.86 -5.89
C LYS A 54 -10.07 2.88 -6.87
N ARG A 55 -8.99 2.51 -7.56
CA ARG A 55 -8.31 3.32 -8.57
C ARG A 55 -7.91 2.48 -9.77
N SER A 56 -7.64 3.12 -10.91
CA SER A 56 -7.14 2.44 -12.09
C SER A 56 -6.11 3.29 -12.83
N LEU A 57 -5.12 2.63 -13.41
CA LEU A 57 -4.08 3.25 -14.24
C LEU A 57 -4.08 2.57 -15.61
N SER A 58 -3.88 3.36 -16.67
CA SER A 58 -3.67 2.81 -18.01
C SER A 58 -2.52 3.49 -18.72
N GLN A 59 -1.51 2.72 -19.06
CA GLN A 59 -0.24 3.19 -19.59
C GLN A 59 0.32 2.19 -20.61
N PRO A 60 1.17 2.62 -21.55
CA PRO A 60 1.98 1.71 -22.36
C PRO A 60 2.80 0.77 -21.46
N VAL A 61 2.98 -0.48 -21.88
CA VAL A 61 3.68 -1.51 -21.07
C VAL A 61 5.16 -1.17 -20.79
N ASP A 62 5.76 -0.31 -21.60
CA ASP A 62 7.14 0.18 -21.50
C ASP A 62 7.27 1.51 -20.73
N ALA A 63 6.15 2.15 -20.39
CA ALA A 63 6.15 3.36 -19.58
C ALA A 63 6.69 3.08 -18.16
N LYS A 64 7.39 4.06 -17.60
CA LYS A 64 7.84 4.03 -16.20
C LYS A 64 6.75 4.55 -15.28
N VAL A 65 6.56 3.87 -14.16
CA VAL A 65 5.63 4.23 -13.09
C VAL A 65 6.35 4.18 -11.75
N TRP A 66 5.81 4.90 -10.77
CA TRP A 66 6.30 4.87 -9.40
C TRP A 66 5.68 3.70 -8.64
N VAL A 67 6.51 2.94 -7.95
CA VAL A 67 6.12 1.87 -7.04
C VAL A 67 6.49 2.29 -5.62
N PRO A 68 5.52 2.36 -4.69
CA PRO A 68 5.83 2.71 -3.30
C PRO A 68 6.57 1.56 -2.62
N ILE A 69 7.52 1.91 -1.77
CA ILE A 69 8.20 1.02 -0.84
C ILE A 69 7.40 1.13 0.47
N ILE A 70 6.44 0.22 0.63
CA ILE A 70 5.63 0.14 1.85
C ILE A 70 6.34 -0.80 2.81
N GLU A 71 6.72 -0.29 3.98
CA GLU A 71 7.42 -1.06 4.99
C GLU A 71 6.42 -1.84 5.83
N ARG A 72 6.75 -3.10 6.12
CA ARG A 72 6.02 -3.94 7.07
C ARG A 72 6.83 -3.98 8.35
N LYS A 73 6.28 -3.47 9.43
CA LYS A 73 6.95 -3.27 10.72
C LYS A 73 6.16 -3.94 11.83
N GLN A 74 6.84 -4.17 12.95
CA GLN A 74 6.24 -4.70 14.16
C GLN A 74 6.11 -3.60 15.21
N GLY A 75 5.01 -3.61 15.95
CA GLY A 75 4.75 -2.68 17.04
C GLY A 75 4.10 -3.38 18.22
N GLN A 76 4.24 -2.79 19.40
CA GLN A 76 3.54 -3.24 20.59
C GLN A 76 2.46 -2.22 20.96
N VAL A 77 1.27 -2.70 21.30
CA VAL A 77 0.18 -1.86 21.79
C VAL A 77 0.52 -1.36 23.20
N VAL A 78 0.54 -0.04 23.37
CA VAL A 78 0.80 0.62 24.65
C VAL A 78 -0.51 0.85 25.40
N SER A 79 -1.52 1.35 24.69
CA SER A 79 -2.85 1.60 25.24
C SER A 79 -3.90 1.63 24.14
N VAL A 80 -5.14 1.37 24.51
CA VAL A 80 -6.31 1.44 23.61
C VAL A 80 -7.31 2.43 24.19
N THR A 81 -7.85 3.30 23.34
CA THR A 81 -8.88 4.28 23.70
C THR A 81 -9.91 4.34 22.59
N ASP A 82 -11.13 3.93 22.91
CA ASP A 82 -12.24 3.77 21.96
C ASP A 82 -11.87 2.88 20.77
N ALA A 83 -11.56 3.48 19.62
CA ALA A 83 -11.21 2.76 18.41
C ALA A 83 -9.82 3.14 17.87
N ASP A 84 -9.02 3.79 18.70
CA ASP A 84 -7.63 4.14 18.40
C ASP A 84 -6.70 3.43 19.41
N ALA A 85 -5.53 3.00 18.94
CA ALA A 85 -4.48 2.39 19.74
C ALA A 85 -3.21 3.25 19.69
N GLN A 86 -2.53 3.42 20.82
CA GLN A 86 -1.17 3.91 20.85
C GLN A 86 -0.23 2.73 20.64
N ILE A 87 0.59 2.80 19.61
CA ILE A 87 1.54 1.77 19.21
C ILE A 87 2.96 2.29 19.45
N MET A 88 3.84 1.43 19.96
CA MET A 88 5.28 1.65 20.00
C MET A 88 5.94 0.78 18.94
N ASP A 89 6.70 1.38 18.02
CA ASP A 89 7.51 0.62 17.06
C ASP A 89 8.61 -0.16 17.78
N LEU A 90 8.78 -1.44 17.46
CA LEU A 90 9.73 -2.32 18.15
C LEU A 90 11.19 -2.09 17.77
N GLU A 91 11.46 -1.42 16.64
CA GLU A 91 12.82 -1.11 16.18
C GLU A 91 13.25 0.30 16.62
N THR A 92 12.38 1.29 16.47
CA THR A 92 12.70 2.70 16.73
C THR A 92 12.26 3.18 18.11
N TYR A 93 11.40 2.43 18.80
CA TYR A 93 10.75 2.83 20.06
C TYR A 93 9.91 4.11 19.97
N GLU A 94 9.65 4.61 18.76
CA GLU A 94 8.76 5.75 18.56
C GLU A 94 7.31 5.34 18.84
N THR A 95 6.54 6.25 19.43
CA THR A 95 5.12 6.03 19.72
C THR A 95 4.24 6.87 18.82
N PHE A 96 3.13 6.28 18.37
CA PHE A 96 2.16 6.95 17.52
C PHE A 96 0.76 6.33 17.67
N THR A 97 -0.26 7.08 17.27
CA THR A 97 -1.66 6.62 17.32
C THR A 97 -2.06 6.04 15.96
N MET A 98 -2.78 4.92 15.99
CA MET A 98 -3.36 4.27 14.82
C MET A 98 -4.83 3.92 15.07
N ARG A 99 -5.61 3.93 13.99
CA ARG A 99 -6.98 3.43 14.01
C ARG A 99 -6.99 1.90 14.07
N ILE A 100 -7.77 1.34 14.97
CA ILE A 100 -7.99 -0.11 15.05
C ILE A 100 -8.91 -0.52 13.88
N PRO A 101 -8.54 -1.55 13.08
CA PRO A 101 -9.40 -2.07 12.03
C PRO A 101 -10.75 -2.56 12.58
N GLU A 102 -11.81 -2.42 11.78
CA GLU A 102 -13.12 -2.94 12.17
C GLU A 102 -13.07 -4.46 12.38
N GLY A 103 -13.54 -4.92 13.54
CA GLY A 103 -13.59 -6.34 13.88
C GLY A 103 -12.36 -6.88 14.62
N GLU A 104 -11.32 -6.07 14.77
CA GLU A 104 -10.16 -6.39 15.61
C GLU A 104 -10.37 -5.83 17.03
N ASP A 105 -9.90 -6.59 18.03
CA ASP A 105 -9.85 -6.16 19.43
C ASP A 105 -8.41 -6.28 19.90
N LEU A 106 -7.82 -5.16 20.33
CA LEU A 106 -6.42 -5.07 20.73
C LEU A 106 -6.35 -4.77 22.23
N SER A 107 -5.38 -5.39 22.89
CA SER A 107 -5.05 -5.16 24.29
C SER A 107 -3.65 -4.58 24.44
N PRO A 108 -3.36 -3.82 25.52
CA PRO A 108 -1.98 -3.48 25.86
C PRO A 108 -1.10 -4.72 25.90
N GLU A 109 0.15 -4.58 25.46
CA GLU A 109 1.15 -5.65 25.33
C GLU A 109 0.98 -6.58 24.12
N ASP A 110 -0.11 -6.46 23.35
CA ASP A 110 -0.22 -7.19 22.08
C ASP A 110 0.85 -6.73 21.09
N GLU A 111 1.54 -7.68 20.48
CA GLU A 111 2.42 -7.44 19.33
C GLU A 111 1.61 -7.50 18.03
N ILE A 112 1.67 -6.42 17.25
CA ILE A 112 0.98 -6.28 15.98
C ILE A 112 1.95 -6.08 14.84
N GLU A 113 1.47 -6.36 13.63
CA GLU A 113 2.14 -5.95 12.41
C GLU A 113 1.40 -4.77 11.79
N TYR A 114 2.16 -3.83 11.21
CA TYR A 114 1.59 -2.68 10.55
C TYR A 114 2.37 -2.27 9.30
N LEU A 115 1.68 -1.61 8.38
CA LEU A 115 2.27 -1.02 7.18
C LEU A 115 2.58 0.45 7.44
N ASP A 116 3.74 0.93 6.96
CA ASP A 116 4.14 2.34 6.97
C ASP A 116 4.53 2.82 5.57
N TYR A 117 4.06 4.02 5.22
CA TYR A 117 4.48 4.73 4.02
C TYR A 117 4.33 6.24 4.22
N GLU A 118 5.45 6.97 4.32
CA GLU A 118 5.50 8.43 4.44
C GLU A 118 4.54 8.98 5.53
N GLY A 119 4.47 8.28 6.68
CA GLY A 119 3.64 8.64 7.83
C GLY A 119 2.19 8.15 7.76
N GLN A 120 1.76 7.56 6.64
CA GLN A 120 0.50 6.81 6.58
C GLN A 120 0.72 5.41 7.14
N ARG A 121 -0.16 4.98 8.06
CA ARG A 121 -0.03 3.70 8.76
C ARG A 121 -1.32 2.89 8.74
N LYS A 122 -1.21 1.56 8.69
CA LYS A 122 -2.36 0.63 8.74
C LYS A 122 -1.98 -0.67 9.46
N ILE A 123 -2.75 -1.05 10.48
CA ILE A 123 -2.67 -2.36 11.14
C ILE A 123 -3.18 -3.43 10.16
N ILE A 124 -2.55 -4.60 10.13
CA ILE A 124 -2.82 -5.68 9.18
C ILE A 124 -3.10 -7.02 9.84
#